data_AF-A0A7Z7IJ42-F1
#
_entry.id   AF-A0A7Z7IJ42-F1
#
_cell.length_a   1.000
_cell.length_b   1.000
_cell.length_c   1.000
_cell.angle_alpha   90.00
_cell.angle_beta   90.00
_cell.angle_gamma   90.00
#
_symmetry.space_group_name_H-M   'P 1'
#
loop_
_entity.id
_entity.type
_entity.pdbx_description
1 polymer ?
#
loop_
_entity_poly.entity_id
_entity_poly.type
_entity_poly.pdbx_seq_one_letter_code
_entity_poly.pdbx_strand_id
1 'polypeptide(L)'
;MRVAGVGLGQLLLALDATMVSLVDAPRGMDLPVASAALIDSDDVRLGLAPAAGSADVFFLRGVTNNEALRWIDGQARIRPPVAIFVKQPSDALVGKAVRAGSAVVAVEPQARWERVYQLVNHVLEHHRDRATDDSGTDLFGLAQSLADRIHGMVSIEDAQSHVLAYSASNDGADELRRLSILGRAGPPEHLKWLDQWGIFDALRAGDEVVRVAERPELGLRPRLAIGIHQPAIGARRPPAFAGTIWVQQGAQPLADDADEMLRGAAVLAARIMSRLAARPSTHARRVQQLLGLADTESGPQSGDVAVVARELGIAADGNAALIGFDTADSRARLADVLALSASAFRRDAQVASNGSRIYVLLPHTATARSVNSWARGTIAALRTELGVDLRAAIAAPVAGLAAVAAARTEVDRVLDSAERHPISIGQVTSLAEARTTVLLDEIVTLVGADTRLVDPRVRDLRTQDPVLAETLRAYLDSFGDFGAAAQSLQVHPNTVRYRVRRIEKLLSTSLADPDVRLLFSLGLRVLERP
;
A
#
# COMPACT_ATOMS: atom_id res chain seq x y z
N MET A 1 -26.01 -12.98 19.04
CA MET A 1 -26.39 -12.76 17.62
C MET A 1 -25.91 -13.96 16.82
N ARG A 2 -26.81 -14.69 16.13
CA ARG A 2 -26.37 -15.72 15.16
C ARG A 2 -25.75 -14.98 13.98
N VAL A 3 -24.46 -15.19 13.73
CA VAL A 3 -23.77 -14.66 12.54
C VAL A 3 -24.51 -15.20 11.31
N ALA A 4 -24.97 -14.31 10.43
CA ALA A 4 -25.56 -14.71 9.16
C ALA A 4 -24.46 -15.41 8.34
N GLY A 5 -24.62 -16.71 8.11
CA GLY A 5 -23.70 -17.51 7.32
C GLY A 5 -24.19 -17.66 5.88
N VAL A 6 -23.26 -17.91 4.96
CA VAL A 6 -23.55 -18.22 3.55
C VAL A 6 -24.18 -19.61 3.47
N GLY A 7 -25.25 -19.80 2.72
CA GLY A 7 -25.78 -21.15 2.49
C GLY A 7 -24.75 -22.06 1.81
N LEU A 8 -24.62 -23.32 2.21
CA LEU A 8 -23.65 -24.26 1.61
C LEU A 8 -23.75 -24.30 0.09
N GLY A 9 -24.96 -24.27 -0.48
CA GLY A 9 -25.16 -24.21 -1.94
C GLY A 9 -24.58 -22.96 -2.58
N GLN A 10 -24.74 -21.79 -1.95
CA GLN A 10 -24.14 -20.53 -2.42
C GLN A 10 -22.61 -20.58 -2.35
N LEU A 11 -22.07 -21.18 -1.29
CA LEU A 11 -20.63 -21.38 -1.15
C LEU A 11 -20.08 -22.27 -2.27
N LEU A 12 -20.77 -23.37 -2.60
CA LEU A 12 -20.36 -24.28 -3.67
C LEU A 12 -20.47 -23.65 -5.06
N LEU A 13 -21.50 -22.83 -5.30
CA LEU A 13 -21.60 -22.06 -6.54
C LEU A 13 -20.44 -21.09 -6.71
N ALA A 14 -20.03 -20.40 -5.64
CA ALA A 14 -18.90 -19.48 -5.67
C ALA A 14 -17.54 -20.19 -5.81
N LEU A 15 -17.43 -21.43 -5.31
CA LEU A 15 -16.25 -22.27 -5.46
C LEU A 15 -16.15 -22.93 -6.84
N ASP A 16 -17.10 -22.76 -7.74
CA ASP A 16 -17.01 -23.21 -9.13
C ASP A 16 -16.90 -24.75 -9.30
N ALA A 17 -17.71 -25.29 -10.23
CA ALA A 17 -17.70 -26.74 -10.52
C ALA A 17 -16.33 -27.26 -11.02
N THR A 18 -15.46 -26.37 -11.49
CA THR A 18 -14.09 -26.70 -11.93
C THR A 18 -13.12 -26.99 -10.78
N MET A 19 -13.42 -26.55 -9.55
CA MET A 19 -12.57 -26.81 -8.39
C MET A 19 -13.19 -27.80 -7.41
N VAL A 20 -14.52 -27.83 -7.31
CA VAL A 20 -15.24 -28.68 -6.36
C VAL A 20 -16.50 -29.27 -6.97
N SER A 21 -16.84 -30.49 -6.56
CA SER A 21 -18.11 -31.13 -6.89
C SER A 21 -18.78 -31.67 -5.63
N LEU A 22 -20.10 -31.49 -5.54
CA LEU A 22 -20.88 -32.06 -4.43
C LEU A 22 -21.05 -33.56 -4.66
N VAL A 23 -20.66 -34.37 -3.68
CA VAL A 23 -20.87 -35.83 -3.70
C VAL A 23 -22.20 -36.18 -3.05
N ASP A 24 -22.46 -35.66 -1.85
CA ASP A 24 -23.70 -35.88 -1.10
C ASP A 24 -23.94 -34.76 -0.07
N ALA A 25 -25.19 -34.44 0.24
CA ALA A 25 -25.62 -33.43 1.22
C ALA A 25 -26.85 -33.92 2.02
N PRO A 26 -26.68 -34.72 3.09
CA PRO A 26 -27.79 -35.36 3.81
C PRO A 26 -28.75 -34.40 4.49
N ARG A 27 -28.32 -33.16 4.75
CA ARG A 27 -29.11 -32.11 5.40
C ARG A 27 -29.51 -30.99 4.44
N GLY A 28 -29.40 -31.22 3.13
CA GLY A 28 -29.63 -30.21 2.10
C GLY A 28 -28.50 -29.18 1.99
N MET A 29 -28.67 -28.22 1.08
CA MET A 29 -27.67 -27.21 0.73
C MET A 29 -27.91 -25.84 1.39
N ASP A 30 -28.98 -25.68 2.16
CA ASP A 30 -29.37 -24.40 2.76
C ASP A 30 -28.76 -24.16 4.15
N LEU A 31 -27.90 -25.07 4.63
CA LEU A 31 -27.23 -24.92 5.91
C LEU A 31 -26.26 -23.72 5.89
N PRO A 32 -26.31 -22.83 6.88
CA PRO A 32 -25.43 -21.68 6.94
C PRO A 32 -24.00 -22.11 7.31
N VAL A 33 -23.04 -21.61 6.55
CA VAL A 33 -21.61 -21.72 6.76
C VAL A 33 -21.08 -20.33 7.08
N ALA A 34 -20.49 -20.17 8.25
CA ALA A 34 -19.90 -18.90 8.69
C ALA A 34 -18.39 -19.01 8.94
N SER A 35 -17.84 -20.23 8.95
CA SER A 35 -16.46 -20.49 9.31
C SER A 35 -15.92 -21.73 8.60
N ALA A 36 -14.63 -21.72 8.30
CA ALA A 36 -13.90 -22.82 7.68
C ALA A 36 -12.61 -23.13 8.46
N ALA A 37 -12.19 -24.39 8.45
CA ALA A 37 -10.91 -24.81 9.00
C ALA A 37 -10.16 -25.73 8.02
N LEU A 38 -8.88 -25.45 7.80
CA LEU A 38 -7.96 -26.35 7.11
C LEU A 38 -7.28 -27.22 8.17
N ILE A 39 -7.36 -28.54 8.02
CA ILE A 39 -6.79 -29.48 8.99
C ILE A 39 -5.89 -30.49 8.29
N ASP A 40 -4.77 -30.83 8.94
CA ASP A 40 -3.81 -31.80 8.47
C ASP A 40 -3.71 -33.05 9.37
N SER A 41 -2.80 -33.97 9.06
CA SER A 41 -2.64 -35.21 9.84
C SER A 41 -2.18 -34.96 11.28
N ASP A 42 -1.44 -33.88 11.55
CA ASP A 42 -0.99 -33.55 12.91
C ASP A 42 -2.14 -32.99 13.72
N ASP A 43 -3.00 -32.16 13.14
CA ASP A 43 -4.24 -31.69 13.76
C ASP A 43 -5.17 -32.84 14.17
N VAL A 44 -5.26 -33.89 13.34
CA VAL A 44 -6.06 -35.08 13.64
C VAL A 44 -5.47 -35.88 14.80
N ARG A 45 -4.14 -35.88 14.98
CA ARG A 45 -3.45 -36.68 16.01
C ARG A 45 -3.34 -35.94 17.34
N LEU A 46 -3.04 -34.65 17.30
CA LEU A 46 -2.76 -33.81 18.47
C LEU A 46 -4.02 -33.09 18.98
N GLY A 47 -5.05 -33.00 18.14
CA GLY A 47 -6.30 -32.32 18.45
C GLY A 47 -6.27 -30.83 18.06
N LEU A 48 -7.45 -30.29 17.75
CA LEU A 48 -7.62 -28.92 17.31
C LEU A 48 -7.75 -27.95 18.48
N ALA A 49 -7.25 -26.72 18.30
CA ALA A 49 -7.58 -25.62 19.20
C ALA A 49 -9.12 -25.38 19.21
N PRO A 50 -9.72 -24.98 20.35
CA PRO A 50 -11.18 -24.88 20.49
C PRO A 50 -11.89 -24.04 19.41
N ALA A 51 -11.25 -22.96 18.95
CA ALA A 51 -11.79 -22.11 17.88
C ALA A 51 -11.84 -22.85 16.53
N ALA A 52 -10.77 -23.55 16.13
CA ALA A 52 -10.70 -24.30 14.88
C ALA A 52 -11.62 -25.54 14.90
N GLY A 53 -11.77 -26.20 16.05
CA GLY A 53 -12.68 -27.34 16.22
C GLY A 53 -14.17 -26.97 16.14
N SER A 54 -14.51 -25.67 16.19
CA SER A 54 -15.90 -25.19 16.13
C SER A 54 -16.36 -24.77 14.72
N ALA A 55 -15.48 -24.90 13.72
CA ALA A 55 -15.76 -24.48 12.34
C ALA A 55 -16.96 -25.20 11.72
N ASP A 56 -17.61 -24.57 10.74
CA ASP A 56 -18.76 -25.13 10.07
C ASP A 56 -18.35 -26.08 8.92
N VAL A 57 -17.27 -25.77 8.19
CA VAL A 57 -16.71 -26.63 7.14
C VAL A 57 -15.23 -26.93 7.37
N PHE A 58 -14.79 -28.12 6.94
CA PHE A 58 -13.41 -28.58 7.14
C PHE A 58 -12.76 -29.05 5.85
N PHE A 59 -11.49 -28.71 5.65
CA PHE A 59 -10.66 -29.10 4.51
C PHE A 59 -9.62 -30.12 4.98
N LEU A 60 -9.70 -31.36 4.47
CA LEU A 60 -8.83 -32.45 4.90
C LEU A 60 -7.55 -32.49 4.05
N ARG A 61 -6.52 -31.71 4.42
CA ARG A 61 -5.26 -31.60 3.70
C ARG A 61 -4.27 -32.68 4.15
N GLY A 62 -3.96 -33.63 3.26
CA GLY A 62 -2.95 -34.66 3.54
C GLY A 62 -3.38 -35.72 4.56
N VAL A 63 -4.63 -35.66 5.03
CA VAL A 63 -5.21 -36.62 5.96
C VAL A 63 -5.52 -37.93 5.23
N THR A 64 -5.03 -39.05 5.75
CA THR A 64 -5.31 -40.38 5.18
C THR A 64 -6.78 -40.78 5.40
N ASN A 65 -7.32 -41.67 4.57
CA ASN A 65 -8.69 -42.17 4.74
C ASN A 65 -8.96 -42.69 6.17
N ASN A 66 -8.03 -43.44 6.76
CA ASN A 66 -8.18 -43.97 8.13
C ASN A 66 -8.14 -42.88 9.21
N GLU A 67 -7.34 -41.83 9.01
CA GLU A 67 -7.33 -40.65 9.90
C GLU A 67 -8.62 -39.85 9.76
N ALA A 68 -9.08 -39.60 8.54
CA ALA A 68 -10.33 -38.90 8.26
C ALA A 68 -11.55 -39.62 8.87
N LEU A 69 -11.62 -40.95 8.71
CA LEU A 69 -12.69 -41.75 9.31
C LEU A 69 -12.72 -41.65 10.83
N ARG A 70 -11.56 -41.64 11.50
CA ARG A 70 -11.46 -41.48 12.97
C ARG A 70 -11.81 -40.07 13.41
N TRP A 71 -11.34 -39.07 12.67
CA TRP A 71 -11.62 -37.67 12.94
C TRP A 71 -13.11 -37.35 12.82
N ILE A 72 -13.79 -37.85 11.78
CA ILE A 72 -15.24 -37.67 11.60
C ILE A 72 -16.03 -38.20 12.82
N ASP A 73 -15.65 -39.37 13.39
CA ASP A 73 -16.31 -39.90 14.60
C ASP A 73 -16.10 -39.00 15.82
N GLY A 74 -14.88 -38.50 16.01
CA GLY A 74 -14.57 -37.60 17.12
C GLY A 74 -15.31 -36.27 16.99
N GLN A 75 -15.26 -35.68 15.79
CA GLN A 75 -15.89 -34.40 15.50
C GLN A 75 -17.42 -34.49 15.58
N ALA A 76 -18.04 -35.56 15.06
CA ALA A 76 -19.49 -35.74 15.12
C ALA A 76 -20.04 -35.82 16.56
N ARG A 77 -19.23 -36.29 17.53
CA ARG A 77 -19.60 -36.28 18.96
C ARG A 77 -19.58 -34.89 19.58
N ILE A 78 -18.78 -33.97 19.03
CA ILE A 78 -18.71 -32.57 19.46
C ILE A 78 -19.78 -31.76 18.71
N ARG A 79 -19.64 -31.69 17.39
CA ARG A 79 -20.55 -31.04 16.46
C ARG A 79 -20.32 -31.58 15.04
N PRO A 80 -21.35 -32.13 14.37
CA PRO A 80 -21.19 -32.59 12.99
C PRO A 80 -20.94 -31.40 12.04
N PRO A 81 -19.85 -31.42 11.25
CA PRO A 81 -19.59 -30.42 10.23
C PRO A 81 -20.78 -30.24 9.29
N VAL A 82 -20.97 -29.02 8.78
CA VAL A 82 -21.89 -28.74 7.67
C VAL A 82 -21.41 -29.46 6.42
N ALA A 83 -20.12 -29.32 6.09
CA ALA A 83 -19.49 -30.03 4.98
C ALA A 83 -18.02 -30.36 5.25
N ILE A 84 -17.52 -31.41 4.60
CA ILE A 84 -16.10 -31.75 4.53
C ILE A 84 -15.63 -31.71 3.08
N PHE A 85 -14.48 -31.08 2.86
CA PHE A 85 -13.82 -30.97 1.56
C PHE A 85 -12.66 -31.95 1.53
N VAL A 86 -12.68 -32.88 0.56
CA VAL A 86 -11.73 -33.98 0.45
C VAL A 86 -11.33 -34.19 -1.00
N LYS A 87 -10.04 -34.40 -1.28
CA LYS A 87 -9.60 -34.84 -2.61
C LYS A 87 -9.83 -36.32 -2.76
N GLN A 88 -10.51 -36.73 -3.84
CA GLN A 88 -10.81 -38.14 -4.16
C GLN A 88 -11.41 -38.91 -2.96
N PRO A 89 -12.61 -38.53 -2.47
CA PRO A 89 -13.21 -39.19 -1.31
C PRO A 89 -13.53 -40.66 -1.62
N SER A 90 -13.18 -41.56 -0.69
CA SER A 90 -13.55 -42.98 -0.79
C SER A 90 -15.00 -43.22 -0.36
N ASP A 91 -15.65 -44.25 -0.90
CA ASP A 91 -17.04 -44.60 -0.55
C ASP A 91 -17.25 -44.81 0.95
N ALA A 92 -16.25 -45.38 1.63
CA ALA A 92 -16.27 -45.56 3.07
C ALA A 92 -16.29 -44.23 3.83
N LEU A 93 -15.52 -43.24 3.37
CA LEU A 93 -15.51 -41.88 3.92
C LEU A 93 -16.82 -41.17 3.64
N VAL A 94 -17.32 -41.25 2.40
CA VAL A 94 -18.61 -40.66 2.01
C VAL A 94 -19.73 -41.19 2.89
N GLY A 95 -19.89 -42.52 2.96
CA GLY A 95 -20.95 -43.14 3.75
C GLY A 95 -20.84 -42.82 5.25
N LYS A 96 -19.63 -42.62 5.78
CA LYS A 96 -19.43 -42.25 7.19
C LYS A 96 -19.78 -40.78 7.47
N ALA A 97 -19.30 -39.86 6.64
CA ALA A 97 -19.62 -38.44 6.76
C ALA A 97 -21.12 -38.18 6.61
N VAL A 98 -21.76 -38.85 5.64
CA VAL A 98 -23.20 -38.74 5.40
C VAL A 98 -24.01 -39.24 6.59
N ARG A 99 -23.65 -40.40 7.18
CA ARG A 99 -24.28 -40.89 8.43
C ARG A 99 -24.08 -39.95 9.61
N ALA A 100 -22.95 -39.25 9.67
CA ALA A 100 -22.70 -38.22 10.67
C ALA A 100 -23.45 -36.89 10.37
N GLY A 101 -24.12 -36.78 9.23
CA GLY A 101 -24.88 -35.60 8.82
C GLY A 101 -24.05 -34.52 8.12
N SER A 102 -22.82 -34.81 7.68
CA SER A 102 -21.96 -33.87 6.97
C SER A 102 -22.07 -34.06 5.46
N ALA A 103 -22.20 -32.96 4.71
CA ALA A 103 -22.06 -33.00 3.26
C ALA A 103 -20.61 -33.33 2.88
N VAL A 104 -20.43 -34.01 1.75
CA VAL A 104 -19.11 -34.36 1.22
C VAL A 104 -18.90 -33.66 -0.10
N VAL A 105 -17.84 -32.87 -0.16
CA VAL A 105 -17.46 -32.10 -1.32
C VAL A 105 -16.13 -32.62 -1.83
N ALA A 106 -16.12 -33.17 -3.05
CA ALA A 106 -14.91 -33.61 -3.71
C ALA A 106 -14.17 -32.40 -4.27
N VAL A 107 -12.91 -32.24 -3.86
CA VAL A 107 -12.01 -31.21 -4.39
C VAL A 107 -11.20 -31.79 -5.54
N GLU A 108 -11.05 -31.01 -6.62
CA GLU A 108 -10.32 -31.45 -7.79
C GLU A 108 -8.86 -31.78 -7.44
N PRO A 109 -8.31 -32.94 -7.86
CA PRO A 109 -7.00 -33.40 -7.40
C PRO A 109 -5.86 -32.40 -7.69
N GLN A 110 -5.97 -31.66 -8.79
CA GLN A 110 -4.98 -30.67 -9.21
C GLN A 110 -5.15 -29.30 -8.50
N ALA A 111 -6.29 -29.05 -7.86
CA ALA A 111 -6.54 -27.79 -7.16
C ALA A 111 -5.65 -27.66 -5.90
N ARG A 112 -5.03 -26.50 -5.68
CA ARG A 112 -4.23 -26.26 -4.46
C ARG A 112 -5.14 -25.97 -3.26
N TRP A 113 -4.93 -26.66 -2.13
CA TRP A 113 -5.75 -26.50 -0.91
C TRP A 113 -5.83 -25.05 -0.39
N GLU A 114 -4.70 -24.36 -0.37
CA GLU A 114 -4.61 -22.95 0.07
C GLU A 114 -5.53 -22.05 -0.74
N ARG A 115 -5.75 -22.38 -2.01
CA ARG A 115 -6.60 -21.59 -2.91
C ARG A 115 -8.07 -21.81 -2.63
N VAL A 116 -8.50 -23.07 -2.55
CA VAL A 116 -9.89 -23.40 -2.22
C VAL A 116 -10.26 -22.81 -0.85
N TYR A 117 -9.32 -22.86 0.10
CA TYR A 117 -9.49 -22.26 1.42
C TYR A 117 -9.58 -20.73 1.39
N GLN A 118 -8.70 -20.04 0.64
CA GLN A 118 -8.75 -18.59 0.46
C GLN A 118 -10.08 -18.12 -0.17
N LEU A 119 -10.58 -18.85 -1.17
CA LEU A 119 -11.85 -18.53 -1.82
C LEU A 119 -13.04 -18.73 -0.89
N VAL A 120 -13.05 -19.79 -0.10
CA VAL A 120 -14.08 -19.96 0.94
C VAL A 120 -14.05 -18.81 1.94
N ASN A 121 -12.89 -18.47 2.49
CA ASN A 121 -12.80 -17.36 3.43
C ASN A 121 -13.22 -16.03 2.79
N HIS A 122 -12.86 -15.81 1.55
CA HIS A 122 -13.29 -14.64 0.79
C HIS A 122 -14.81 -14.56 0.64
N VAL A 123 -15.48 -15.66 0.25
CA VAL A 123 -16.95 -15.72 0.15
C VAL A 123 -17.62 -15.47 1.51
N LEU A 124 -17.05 -16.03 2.58
CA LEU A 124 -17.54 -15.84 3.94
C LEU A 124 -17.36 -14.40 4.44
N GLU A 125 -16.25 -13.75 4.14
CA GLU A 125 -15.98 -12.34 4.45
C GLU A 125 -16.92 -11.42 3.66
N HIS A 126 -17.04 -11.63 2.34
CA HIS A 126 -17.93 -10.83 1.48
C HIS A 126 -19.41 -10.92 1.88
N HIS A 127 -19.86 -12.06 2.38
CA HIS A 127 -21.24 -12.20 2.84
C HIS A 127 -21.49 -11.53 4.19
N ARG A 128 -20.47 -11.44 5.06
CA ARG A 128 -20.55 -10.64 6.29
C ARG A 128 -20.67 -9.16 5.96
N ASP A 129 -19.94 -8.70 4.94
CA ASP A 129 -19.93 -7.31 4.51
C ASP A 129 -21.17 -6.92 3.68
N ARG A 130 -21.93 -7.87 3.09
CA ARG A 130 -23.21 -7.58 2.41
C ARG A 130 -24.32 -6.98 3.31
N ALA A 131 -24.13 -6.94 4.64
CA ALA A 131 -24.98 -6.15 5.54
C ALA A 131 -24.68 -4.63 5.47
N THR A 132 -23.58 -4.25 4.81
CA THR A 132 -23.14 -2.88 4.52
C THR A 132 -22.72 -2.80 3.05
N ASP A 133 -23.67 -2.37 2.22
CA ASP A 133 -23.60 -2.26 0.75
C ASP A 133 -22.28 -1.66 0.20
N ASP A 134 -21.29 -2.49 -0.15
CA ASP A 134 -20.15 -2.07 -0.97
C ASP A 134 -19.55 -3.22 -1.81
N SER A 135 -20.29 -3.66 -2.83
CA SER A 135 -19.81 -4.61 -3.86
C SER A 135 -18.78 -4.01 -4.84
N GLY A 136 -18.17 -2.86 -4.53
CA GLY A 136 -17.19 -2.17 -5.37
C GLY A 136 -15.72 -2.31 -4.95
N THR A 137 -15.39 -3.15 -3.96
CA THR A 137 -14.11 -3.04 -3.24
C THR A 137 -12.98 -3.96 -3.70
N ASP A 138 -13.22 -5.06 -4.42
CA ASP A 138 -12.16 -5.98 -4.88
C ASP A 138 -12.39 -6.64 -6.26
N LEU A 139 -11.38 -7.41 -6.71
CA LEU A 139 -11.35 -8.00 -8.06
C LEU A 139 -12.33 -9.16 -8.26
N PHE A 140 -12.69 -9.90 -7.21
CA PHE A 140 -13.65 -11.01 -7.33
C PHE A 140 -15.08 -10.48 -7.43
N GLY A 141 -15.43 -9.48 -6.62
CA GLY A 141 -16.69 -8.76 -6.74
C GLY A 141 -16.86 -8.11 -8.12
N LEU A 142 -15.79 -7.50 -8.65
CA LEU A 142 -15.77 -6.95 -10.00
C LEU A 142 -15.97 -8.03 -11.08
N ALA A 143 -15.24 -9.15 -10.99
CA ALA A 143 -15.38 -10.25 -11.95
C ALA A 143 -16.79 -10.83 -11.96
N GLN A 144 -17.40 -11.01 -10.79
CA GLN A 144 -18.77 -11.52 -10.68
C GLN A 144 -19.81 -10.53 -11.22
N SER A 145 -19.69 -9.24 -10.86
CA SER A 145 -20.61 -8.20 -11.33
C SER A 145 -20.57 -8.04 -12.86
N LEU A 146 -19.37 -8.13 -13.44
CA LEU A 146 -19.20 -8.17 -14.88
C LEU A 146 -19.88 -9.39 -15.49
N ALA A 147 -19.63 -10.58 -14.95
CA ALA A 147 -20.19 -11.82 -15.48
C ALA A 147 -21.72 -11.82 -15.52
N ASP A 148 -22.35 -11.34 -14.45
CA ASP A 148 -23.80 -11.23 -14.34
C ASP A 148 -24.39 -10.25 -15.36
N ARG A 149 -23.66 -9.15 -15.66
CA ARG A 149 -24.10 -8.10 -16.59
C ARG A 149 -23.88 -8.45 -18.06
N ILE A 150 -22.72 -9.02 -18.39
CA ILE A 150 -22.31 -9.26 -19.80
C ILE A 150 -22.65 -10.66 -20.29
N HIS A 151 -23.20 -11.53 -19.43
CA HIS A 151 -23.54 -12.92 -19.71
C HIS A 151 -22.35 -13.79 -20.17
N GLY A 152 -21.15 -13.44 -19.70
CA GLY A 152 -19.90 -14.13 -20.02
C GLY A 152 -19.09 -14.49 -18.77
N MET A 153 -18.26 -15.52 -18.85
CA MET A 153 -17.43 -15.94 -17.73
C MET A 153 -16.13 -15.13 -17.71
N VAL A 154 -15.87 -14.47 -16.58
CA VAL A 154 -14.80 -13.47 -16.46
C VAL A 154 -13.58 -14.05 -15.77
N SER A 155 -12.38 -13.73 -16.25
CA SER A 155 -11.13 -13.83 -15.49
C SER A 155 -10.35 -12.53 -15.57
N ILE A 156 -9.72 -12.15 -14.46
CA ILE A 156 -8.85 -10.98 -14.34
C ILE A 156 -7.46 -11.49 -14.04
N GLU A 157 -6.50 -11.09 -14.88
CA GLU A 157 -5.12 -11.58 -14.86
C GLU A 157 -4.11 -10.43 -14.73
N ASP A 158 -2.94 -10.71 -14.15
CA ASP A 158 -1.82 -9.76 -14.12
C ASP A 158 -1.05 -9.69 -15.45
N ALA A 159 -0.06 -8.82 -15.53
CA ALA A 159 0.77 -8.64 -16.73
C ALA A 159 1.58 -9.89 -17.13
N GLN A 160 1.72 -10.87 -16.23
CA GLN A 160 2.36 -12.17 -16.47
C GLN A 160 1.34 -13.27 -16.78
N SER A 161 0.07 -12.91 -17.00
CA SER A 161 -1.05 -13.85 -17.23
C SER A 161 -1.35 -14.76 -16.04
N HIS A 162 -1.05 -14.32 -14.81
CA HIS A 162 -1.53 -15.02 -13.63
C HIS A 162 -2.94 -14.59 -13.25
N VAL A 163 -3.81 -15.56 -12.98
CA VAL A 163 -5.19 -15.30 -12.55
C VAL A 163 -5.21 -14.67 -11.15
N LEU A 164 -5.74 -13.45 -11.09
CA LEU A 164 -5.96 -12.67 -9.86
C LEU A 164 -7.38 -12.88 -9.31
N ALA A 165 -8.38 -12.87 -10.19
CA ALA A 165 -9.78 -13.10 -9.85
C ALA A 165 -10.53 -13.73 -11.03
N TYR A 166 -11.70 -14.32 -10.76
CA TYR A 166 -12.55 -14.92 -11.78
C TYR A 166 -14.00 -15.02 -11.27
N SER A 167 -14.97 -15.08 -12.18
CA SER A 167 -16.37 -15.37 -11.88
C SER A 167 -16.64 -16.88 -11.83
N ALA A 168 -17.72 -17.29 -11.19
CA ALA A 168 -18.18 -18.68 -11.27
C ALA A 168 -18.37 -19.13 -12.73
N SER A 169 -17.93 -20.35 -13.03
CA SER A 169 -18.08 -21.02 -14.31
C SER A 169 -19.37 -21.83 -14.36
N ASN A 170 -19.86 -22.07 -15.57
CA ASN A 170 -20.92 -23.03 -15.86
C ASN A 170 -20.38 -24.14 -16.76
N ASP A 171 -21.23 -25.08 -17.16
CA ASP A 171 -20.89 -26.21 -18.04
C ASP A 171 -20.34 -25.78 -19.42
N GLY A 172 -20.44 -24.49 -19.77
CA GLY A 172 -19.87 -23.92 -20.98
C GLY A 172 -18.38 -23.55 -20.89
N ALA A 173 -17.73 -23.68 -19.72
CA ALA A 173 -16.33 -23.33 -19.52
C ALA A 173 -15.36 -24.20 -20.35
N ASP A 174 -14.47 -23.54 -21.09
CA ASP A 174 -13.50 -24.24 -21.93
C ASP A 174 -12.24 -24.68 -21.18
N GLU A 175 -11.43 -25.50 -21.87
CA GLU A 175 -10.21 -26.07 -21.31
C GLU A 175 -9.20 -24.99 -20.89
N LEU A 176 -9.06 -23.94 -21.70
CA LEU A 176 -8.15 -22.83 -21.41
C LEU A 176 -8.55 -22.15 -20.10
N ARG A 177 -9.83 -21.77 -19.94
CA ARG A 177 -10.32 -21.18 -18.70
C ARG A 177 -10.10 -22.11 -17.51
N ARG A 178 -10.45 -23.39 -17.65
CA ARG A 178 -10.36 -24.38 -16.56
C ARG A 178 -8.92 -24.54 -16.08
N LEU A 179 -7.99 -24.74 -17.01
CA LEU A 179 -6.57 -24.89 -16.70
C LEU A 179 -5.95 -23.59 -16.17
N SER A 180 -6.33 -22.42 -16.71
CA SER A 180 -5.88 -21.12 -16.19
C SER A 180 -6.31 -20.90 -14.75
N ILE A 181 -7.57 -21.21 -14.43
CA ILE A 181 -8.10 -21.08 -13.06
C ILE A 181 -7.39 -22.08 -12.15
N LEU A 182 -7.27 -23.36 -12.50
CA LEU A 182 -6.61 -24.37 -11.67
C LEU A 182 -5.12 -24.07 -11.45
N GLY A 183 -4.40 -23.73 -12.52
CA GLY A 183 -2.95 -23.49 -12.53
C GLY A 183 -2.53 -22.09 -12.06
N ARG A 184 -3.47 -21.14 -11.98
CA ARG A 184 -3.21 -19.69 -11.79
C ARG A 184 -2.40 -19.06 -12.91
N ALA A 185 -2.27 -19.73 -14.05
CA ALA A 185 -1.56 -19.24 -15.22
C ALA A 185 -2.10 -19.98 -16.44
N GLY A 186 -2.17 -19.29 -17.57
CA GLY A 186 -2.53 -19.93 -18.84
C GLY A 186 -1.59 -21.08 -19.18
N PRO A 187 -2.09 -22.19 -19.74
CA PRO A 187 -1.24 -23.25 -20.27
C PRO A 187 -0.21 -22.68 -21.27
N PRO A 188 1.08 -23.03 -21.16
CA PRO A 188 2.13 -22.41 -21.98
C PRO A 188 1.89 -22.48 -23.50
N GLU A 189 1.29 -23.57 -23.98
CA GLU A 189 0.96 -23.76 -25.39
C GLU A 189 -0.12 -22.78 -25.87
N HIS A 190 -1.14 -22.55 -25.03
CA HIS A 190 -2.22 -21.62 -25.33
C HIS A 190 -1.75 -20.16 -25.31
N LEU A 191 -0.89 -19.80 -24.35
CA LEU A 191 -0.27 -18.48 -24.30
C LEU A 191 0.58 -18.21 -25.55
N LYS A 192 1.32 -19.22 -26.05
CA LYS A 192 2.08 -19.09 -27.32
C LYS A 192 1.18 -18.82 -28.52
N TRP A 193 0.01 -19.46 -28.62
CA TRP A 193 -0.91 -19.19 -29.72
C TRP A 193 -1.51 -17.78 -29.64
N LEU A 194 -1.94 -17.34 -28.46
CA LEU A 194 -2.44 -15.97 -28.26
C LEU A 194 -1.38 -14.91 -28.61
N ASP A 195 -0.11 -15.17 -28.28
CA ASP A 195 1.03 -14.33 -28.66
C ASP A 195 1.26 -14.31 -30.17
N GLN A 196 1.28 -15.47 -30.83
CA GLN A 196 1.42 -15.58 -32.29
C GLN A 196 0.28 -14.91 -33.07
N TRP A 197 -0.91 -14.84 -32.49
CA TRP A 197 -2.06 -14.15 -33.08
C TRP A 197 -2.06 -12.63 -32.79
N GLY A 198 -1.03 -12.11 -32.11
CA GLY A 198 -0.88 -10.68 -31.80
C GLY A 198 -1.84 -10.17 -30.73
N ILE A 199 -2.51 -11.06 -29.98
CA ILE A 199 -3.52 -10.67 -28.99
C ILE A 199 -2.88 -9.91 -27.83
N PHE A 200 -1.74 -10.39 -27.31
CA PHE A 200 -1.05 -9.70 -26.21
C PHE A 200 -0.49 -8.34 -26.62
N ASP A 201 -0.01 -8.20 -27.85
CA ASP A 201 0.49 -6.92 -28.35
C ASP A 201 -0.64 -5.90 -28.48
N ALA A 202 -1.82 -6.32 -28.99
CA ALA A 202 -3.00 -5.47 -29.03
C ALA A 202 -3.45 -5.03 -27.62
N LEU A 203 -3.47 -5.95 -26.64
CA LEU A 203 -3.86 -5.64 -25.26
C LEU A 203 -2.86 -4.71 -24.55
N ARG A 204 -1.57 -4.81 -24.87
CA ARG A 204 -0.52 -3.92 -24.33
C ARG A 204 -0.52 -2.54 -24.98
N ALA A 205 -0.96 -2.43 -26.24
CA ALA A 205 -0.87 -1.20 -27.02
C ALA A 205 -1.98 -0.19 -26.71
N GLY A 206 -3.16 -0.63 -26.28
CA GLY A 206 -4.31 0.25 -26.10
C GLY A 206 -5.38 -0.25 -25.14
N ASP A 207 -6.45 0.52 -25.04
CA ASP A 207 -7.64 0.32 -24.21
C ASP A 207 -8.85 -0.20 -25.02
N GLU A 208 -8.59 -0.70 -26.24
CA GLU A 208 -9.61 -1.30 -27.08
C GLU A 208 -9.90 -2.76 -26.72
N VAL A 209 -11.15 -3.16 -26.93
CA VAL A 209 -11.59 -4.54 -26.69
C VAL A 209 -11.15 -5.41 -27.85
N VAL A 210 -10.36 -6.43 -27.53
CA VAL A 210 -9.83 -7.41 -28.48
C VAL A 210 -10.77 -8.61 -28.52
N ARG A 211 -11.22 -8.98 -29.73
CA ARG A 211 -12.07 -10.15 -29.97
C ARG A 211 -11.20 -11.34 -30.35
N VAL A 212 -11.38 -12.45 -29.65
CA VAL A 212 -10.73 -13.73 -29.97
C VAL A 212 -11.80 -14.72 -30.43
N ALA A 213 -11.66 -15.14 -31.68
CA ALA A 213 -12.61 -16.05 -32.33
C ALA A 213 -12.59 -17.45 -31.73
N GLU A 214 -13.68 -18.19 -31.94
CA GLU A 214 -13.76 -19.62 -31.63
C GLU A 214 -12.68 -20.41 -32.38
N ARG A 215 -12.11 -21.41 -31.73
CA ARG A 215 -11.18 -22.39 -32.32
C ARG A 215 -11.55 -23.77 -31.81
N PRO A 216 -12.51 -24.46 -32.44
CA PRO A 216 -12.99 -25.77 -32.00
C PRO A 216 -11.87 -26.82 -31.92
N GLU A 217 -10.86 -26.73 -32.79
CA GLU A 217 -9.71 -27.64 -32.84
C GLU A 217 -8.84 -27.58 -31.58
N LEU A 218 -8.89 -26.44 -30.88
CA LEU A 218 -8.18 -26.17 -29.63
C LEU A 218 -9.13 -26.17 -28.42
N GLY A 219 -10.41 -26.50 -28.64
CA GLY A 219 -11.45 -26.43 -27.61
C GLY A 219 -11.75 -25.01 -27.11
N LEU A 220 -11.41 -23.96 -27.86
CA LEU A 220 -11.56 -22.57 -27.41
C LEU A 220 -12.88 -21.96 -27.85
N ARG A 221 -13.61 -21.39 -26.89
CA ARG A 221 -14.83 -20.61 -27.13
C ARG A 221 -14.50 -19.16 -27.53
N PRO A 222 -15.44 -18.45 -28.20
CA PRO A 222 -15.33 -17.01 -28.43
C PRO A 222 -15.10 -16.25 -27.13
N ARG A 223 -14.27 -15.22 -27.15
CA ARG A 223 -14.03 -14.36 -25.98
C ARG A 223 -13.69 -12.93 -26.35
N LEU A 224 -13.99 -12.03 -25.42
CA LEU A 224 -13.50 -10.65 -25.42
C LEU A 224 -12.33 -10.54 -24.44
N ALA A 225 -11.42 -9.60 -24.72
CA ALA A 225 -10.32 -9.27 -23.83
C ALA A 225 -10.06 -7.76 -23.84
N ILE A 226 -9.67 -7.19 -22.71
CA ILE A 226 -9.25 -5.80 -22.63
C ILE A 226 -8.02 -5.66 -21.72
N GLY A 227 -7.08 -4.80 -22.13
CA GLY A 227 -5.90 -4.47 -21.35
C GLY A 227 -6.24 -3.61 -20.14
N ILE A 228 -5.69 -3.96 -18.99
CA ILE A 228 -5.75 -3.15 -17.77
C ILE A 228 -4.49 -2.28 -17.75
N HIS A 229 -4.67 -0.97 -17.76
CA HIS A 229 -3.55 -0.01 -17.78
C HIS A 229 -3.56 0.86 -16.53
N GLN A 230 -2.41 0.96 -15.88
CA GLN A 230 -2.22 1.93 -14.79
C GLN A 230 -2.01 3.32 -15.40
N PRO A 231 -2.71 4.34 -14.89
CA PRO A 231 -2.55 5.70 -15.38
C PRO A 231 -1.12 6.18 -15.14
N ALA A 232 -0.60 6.96 -16.08
CA ALA A 232 0.71 7.57 -15.96
C ALA A 232 0.74 8.55 -14.77
N ILE A 233 1.63 8.31 -13.81
CA ILE A 233 1.93 9.29 -12.77
C ILE A 233 2.87 10.34 -13.39
N GLY A 234 2.29 11.45 -13.86
CA GLY A 234 2.99 12.60 -14.44
C GLY A 234 3.03 12.64 -15.97
N ALA A 235 3.20 13.85 -16.52
CA ALA A 235 3.06 14.17 -17.96
C ALA A 235 4.11 13.54 -18.90
N ARG A 236 5.00 12.66 -18.41
CA ARG A 236 6.14 12.12 -19.16
C ARG A 236 6.21 10.59 -19.24
N ARG A 237 5.26 9.85 -18.67
CA ARG A 237 5.23 8.38 -18.77
C ARG A 237 4.04 7.89 -19.58
N PRO A 238 4.20 6.85 -20.41
CA PRO A 238 3.04 6.15 -20.97
C PRO A 238 2.31 5.37 -19.86
N PRO A 239 1.01 5.07 -20.04
CA PRO A 239 0.31 4.11 -19.20
C PRO A 239 1.06 2.78 -19.13
N ALA A 240 1.12 2.18 -17.96
CA ALA A 240 1.80 0.90 -17.78
C ALA A 240 0.77 -0.25 -17.84
N PHE A 241 0.97 -1.20 -18.76
CA PHE A 241 0.16 -2.40 -18.81
C PHE A 241 0.30 -3.20 -17.52
N ALA A 242 -0.83 -3.42 -16.84
CA ALA A 242 -0.91 -4.06 -15.53
C ALA A 242 -1.54 -5.45 -15.57
N GLY A 243 -2.35 -5.76 -16.59
CA GLY A 243 -3.06 -7.02 -16.66
C GLY A 243 -4.11 -7.09 -17.77
N THR A 244 -4.99 -8.09 -17.72
CA THR A 244 -6.04 -8.30 -18.73
C THR A 244 -7.33 -8.77 -18.07
N ILE A 245 -8.47 -8.29 -18.57
CA ILE A 245 -9.79 -8.89 -18.28
C ILE A 245 -10.18 -9.73 -19.49
N TRP A 246 -10.45 -11.01 -19.28
CA TRP A 246 -10.97 -11.94 -20.27
C TRP A 246 -12.43 -12.27 -20.00
N VAL A 247 -13.23 -12.36 -21.06
CA VAL A 247 -14.65 -12.73 -20.98
C VAL A 247 -14.92 -13.84 -21.98
N GLN A 248 -15.06 -15.06 -21.49
CA GLN A 248 -15.45 -16.20 -22.30
C GLN A 248 -16.97 -16.19 -22.52
N GLN A 249 -17.40 -16.26 -23.78
CA GLN A 249 -18.80 -16.44 -24.12
C GLN A 249 -19.27 -17.84 -23.74
N GLY A 250 -20.42 -17.91 -23.05
CA GLY A 250 -21.11 -19.15 -22.72
C GLY A 250 -22.07 -19.60 -23.82
N ALA A 251 -23.16 -20.27 -23.43
CA ALA A 251 -24.22 -20.66 -24.36
C ALA A 251 -25.04 -19.48 -24.89
N GLN A 252 -25.11 -18.39 -24.12
CA GLN A 252 -25.77 -17.15 -24.51
C GLN A 252 -24.77 -16.19 -25.18
N PRO A 253 -25.22 -15.37 -26.16
CA PRO A 253 -24.44 -14.26 -26.66
C PRO A 253 -24.06 -13.28 -25.54
N LEU A 254 -22.90 -12.64 -25.67
CA LEU A 254 -22.53 -11.55 -24.78
C LEU A 254 -23.47 -10.35 -24.98
N ALA A 255 -23.66 -9.55 -23.93
CA ALA A 255 -24.48 -8.35 -24.00
C ALA A 255 -23.95 -7.33 -25.03
N ASP A 256 -24.86 -6.57 -25.65
CA ASP A 256 -24.52 -5.59 -26.70
C ASP A 256 -23.62 -4.45 -26.18
N ASP A 257 -23.69 -4.14 -24.89
CA ASP A 257 -22.89 -3.12 -24.19
C ASP A 257 -21.60 -3.69 -23.57
N ALA A 258 -21.24 -4.95 -23.86
CA ALA A 258 -20.08 -5.61 -23.26
C ALA A 258 -18.75 -4.84 -23.47
N ASP A 259 -18.57 -4.22 -24.64
CA ASP A 259 -17.34 -3.47 -24.92
C ASP A 259 -17.22 -2.21 -24.03
N GLU A 260 -18.33 -1.51 -23.78
CA GLU A 260 -18.37 -0.33 -22.90
C GLU A 260 -18.15 -0.74 -21.43
N MET A 261 -18.82 -1.82 -20.99
CA MET A 261 -18.64 -2.36 -19.65
C MET A 261 -17.21 -2.81 -19.38
N LEU A 262 -16.54 -3.42 -20.36
CA LEU A 262 -15.15 -3.84 -20.26
C LEU A 262 -14.20 -2.66 -20.10
N ARG A 263 -14.39 -1.57 -20.85
CA ARG A 263 -13.59 -0.33 -20.69
C ARG A 263 -13.73 0.25 -19.28
N GLY A 264 -14.95 0.36 -18.77
CA GLY A 264 -15.20 0.83 -17.40
C GLY A 264 -14.57 -0.09 -16.34
N ALA A 265 -14.69 -1.41 -16.52
CA ALA A 265 -14.13 -2.37 -15.58
C ALA A 265 -12.60 -2.43 -15.61
N ALA A 266 -11.95 -2.21 -16.76
CA ALA A 266 -10.49 -2.11 -16.83
C ALA A 266 -9.96 -0.96 -15.96
N VAL A 267 -10.65 0.19 -15.95
CA VAL A 267 -10.32 1.33 -15.09
C VAL A 267 -10.51 0.99 -13.60
N LEU A 268 -11.62 0.33 -13.25
CA LEU A 268 -11.87 -0.10 -11.87
C LEU A 268 -10.85 -1.15 -11.41
N ALA A 269 -10.54 -2.14 -12.25
CA ALA A 269 -9.53 -3.16 -11.97
C ALA A 269 -8.16 -2.52 -11.76
N ALA A 270 -7.75 -1.56 -12.61
CA ALA A 270 -6.50 -0.83 -12.43
C ALA A 270 -6.44 -0.12 -11.06
N ARG A 271 -7.54 0.51 -10.62
CA ARG A 271 -7.64 1.17 -9.30
C ARG A 271 -7.58 0.16 -8.15
N ILE A 272 -8.27 -0.97 -8.27
CA ILE A 272 -8.23 -2.06 -7.26
C ILE A 272 -6.82 -2.65 -7.17
N MET A 273 -6.21 -3.00 -8.30
CA MET A 273 -4.84 -3.53 -8.37
C MET A 273 -3.81 -2.55 -7.80
N SER A 274 -3.95 -1.25 -8.10
CA SER A 274 -3.08 -0.21 -7.53
C SER A 274 -3.23 -0.11 -6.01
N ARG A 275 -4.46 -0.20 -5.48
CA ARG A 275 -4.70 -0.25 -4.03
C ARG A 275 -4.12 -1.52 -3.40
N LEU A 276 -4.27 -2.68 -4.03
CA LEU A 276 -3.72 -3.95 -3.54
C LEU A 276 -2.19 -3.93 -3.52
N ALA A 277 -1.55 -3.36 -4.54
CA ALA A 277 -0.11 -3.17 -4.58
C ALA A 277 0.38 -2.14 -3.54
N ALA A 278 -0.44 -1.13 -3.23
CA ALA A 278 -0.14 -0.11 -2.24
C ALA A 278 -0.43 -0.54 -0.78
N ARG A 279 -1.11 -1.68 -0.55
CA ARG A 279 -1.36 -2.18 0.81
C ARG A 279 -0.03 -2.55 1.46
N PRO A 280 0.36 -1.90 2.58
CA PRO A 280 1.58 -2.26 3.26
C PRO A 280 1.51 -3.71 3.74
N SER A 281 2.60 -4.46 3.57
CA SER A 281 2.74 -5.79 4.16
C SER A 281 2.50 -5.74 5.67
N THR A 282 2.16 -6.88 6.30
CA THR A 282 2.03 -6.96 7.76
C THR A 282 3.27 -6.41 8.46
N HIS A 283 4.45 -6.73 7.93
CA HIS A 283 5.73 -6.16 8.34
C HIS A 283 5.76 -4.63 8.19
N ALA A 284 5.43 -4.07 7.03
CA ALA A 284 5.41 -2.62 6.82
C ALA A 284 4.40 -1.90 7.74
N ARG A 285 3.24 -2.50 8.03
CA ARG A 285 2.29 -1.97 9.03
C ARG A 285 2.89 -1.93 10.43
N ARG A 286 3.67 -2.93 10.83
CA ARG A 286 4.38 -2.93 12.12
C ARG A 286 5.43 -1.84 12.22
N VAL A 287 6.19 -1.63 11.14
CA VAL A 287 7.14 -0.50 11.08
C VAL A 287 6.41 0.83 11.12
N GLN A 288 5.30 1.00 10.39
CA GLN A 288 4.43 2.19 10.46
C GLN A 288 3.86 2.41 11.87
N GLN A 289 3.53 1.35 12.60
CA GLN A 289 3.09 1.45 14.00
C GLN A 289 4.20 2.00 14.91
N LEU A 290 5.45 1.53 14.78
CA LEU A 290 6.60 2.10 15.51
C LEU A 290 6.85 3.58 15.18
N LEU A 291 6.57 3.95 13.92
CA LEU A 291 6.68 5.32 13.44
C LEU A 291 5.50 6.21 13.89
N GLY A 292 4.44 5.65 14.47
CA GLY A 292 3.23 6.40 14.84
C GLY A 292 2.43 6.87 13.62
N LEU A 293 2.38 6.05 12.57
CA LEU A 293 1.68 6.31 11.29
C LEU A 293 0.45 5.41 11.07
N ALA A 294 0.10 4.56 12.04
CA ALA A 294 -1.08 3.70 11.94
C ALA A 294 -2.37 4.50 12.19
N ASP A 295 -3.42 4.24 11.39
CA ASP A 295 -4.74 4.88 11.52
C ASP A 295 -5.28 4.75 12.95
N THR A 296 -5.55 5.90 13.57
CA THR A 296 -5.95 6.04 14.97
C THR A 296 -7.48 6.10 15.11
N GLU A 297 -8.20 5.04 14.75
CA GLU A 297 -9.54 4.83 15.32
C GLU A 297 -9.45 4.32 16.78
N SER A 298 -8.28 3.83 17.15
CA SER A 298 -7.86 3.73 18.54
C SER A 298 -6.60 4.60 18.63
N GLY A 299 -6.60 5.61 19.49
CA GLY A 299 -5.45 6.51 19.69
C GLY A 299 -4.15 5.76 20.03
N PRO A 300 -3.05 6.45 20.39
CA PRO A 300 -1.81 5.79 20.79
C PRO A 300 -2.03 5.04 22.10
N GLN A 301 -2.67 3.88 22.07
CA GLN A 301 -2.36 2.82 23.01
C GLN A 301 -0.90 2.53 22.72
N SER A 302 -0.08 2.60 23.75
CA SER A 302 1.22 1.96 23.80
C SER A 302 1.00 0.46 23.56
N GLY A 303 0.66 0.07 22.32
CA GLY A 303 0.72 -1.28 21.83
C GLY A 303 2.16 -1.68 22.03
N ASP A 304 2.35 -2.63 22.92
CA ASP A 304 3.62 -3.00 23.54
C ASP A 304 4.74 -2.95 22.49
N VAL A 305 5.57 -1.89 22.54
CA VAL A 305 6.67 -1.68 21.59
C VAL A 305 7.55 -2.94 21.54
N ALA A 306 7.58 -3.70 22.65
CA ALA A 306 8.23 -4.99 22.75
C ALA A 306 7.56 -6.09 21.90
N VAL A 307 6.22 -6.12 21.77
CA VAL A 307 5.50 -7.05 20.88
C VAL A 307 5.81 -6.73 19.43
N VAL A 308 5.72 -5.45 19.04
CA VAL A 308 6.03 -5.03 17.66
C VAL A 308 7.50 -5.32 17.33
N ALA A 309 8.42 -5.04 18.25
CA ALA A 309 9.84 -5.36 18.09
C ALA A 309 10.06 -6.88 17.91
N ARG A 310 9.36 -7.72 18.68
CA ARG A 310 9.46 -9.18 18.58
C ARG A 310 8.94 -9.70 17.24
N GLU A 311 7.82 -9.18 16.76
CA GLU A 311 7.27 -9.54 15.45
C GLU A 311 8.18 -9.10 14.28
N LEU A 312 8.89 -7.97 14.46
CA LEU A 312 9.89 -7.49 13.50
C LEU A 312 11.27 -8.17 13.65
N GLY A 313 11.47 -8.97 14.69
CA GLY A 313 12.75 -9.63 14.97
C GLY A 313 13.89 -8.67 15.38
N ILE A 314 13.56 -7.52 15.98
CA ILE A 314 14.51 -6.50 16.43
C ILE A 314 14.48 -6.35 17.95
N ALA A 315 15.56 -5.83 18.55
CA ALA A 315 15.57 -5.53 19.98
C ALA A 315 14.77 -4.26 20.29
N ALA A 316 14.05 -4.28 21.41
CA ALA A 316 13.23 -3.14 21.84
C ALA A 316 14.05 -2.08 22.57
N ASP A 317 15.16 -2.50 23.18
CA ASP A 317 16.10 -1.71 23.96
C ASP A 317 17.34 -1.27 23.15
N GLY A 318 18.04 -0.26 23.66
CA GLY A 318 19.22 0.32 23.01
C GLY A 318 18.91 1.53 22.13
N ASN A 319 19.96 2.18 21.62
CA ASN A 319 19.83 3.36 20.77
C ASN A 319 19.41 2.96 19.36
N ALA A 320 18.65 3.79 18.66
CA ALA A 320 18.34 3.61 17.25
C ALA A 320 18.77 4.85 16.44
N ALA A 321 18.71 4.75 15.12
CA ALA A 321 18.77 5.88 14.22
C ALA A 321 17.54 5.83 13.30
N LEU A 322 16.93 6.98 13.06
CA LEU A 322 15.85 7.14 12.12
C LEU A 322 16.28 8.10 11.02
N ILE A 323 16.07 7.70 9.77
CA ILE A 323 16.32 8.51 8.60
C ILE A 323 14.99 8.68 7.87
N GLY A 324 14.56 9.92 7.66
CA GLY A 324 13.47 10.22 6.73
C GLY A 324 14.06 10.71 5.42
N PHE A 325 13.64 10.08 4.32
CA PHE A 325 13.91 10.53 2.97
C PHE A 325 12.66 11.18 2.40
N ASP A 326 12.87 12.25 1.64
CA ASP A 326 11.82 12.91 0.87
C ASP A 326 12.26 13.17 -0.56
N THR A 327 11.29 13.12 -1.47
CA THR A 327 11.49 13.24 -2.92
C THR A 327 10.38 14.10 -3.51
N ALA A 328 10.75 15.02 -4.40
CA ALA A 328 9.78 15.72 -5.24
C ALA A 328 9.18 14.77 -6.31
N ASP A 329 9.94 13.74 -6.71
CA ASP A 329 9.53 12.73 -7.68
C ASP A 329 9.01 11.48 -6.97
N SER A 330 7.69 11.34 -6.86
CA SER A 330 7.07 10.11 -6.34
C SER A 330 7.27 8.97 -7.33
N ARG A 331 8.16 8.02 -6.99
CA ARG A 331 8.40 6.80 -7.78
C ARG A 331 7.99 5.57 -6.98
N ALA A 332 7.05 4.80 -7.54
CA ALA A 332 6.44 3.62 -6.90
C ALA A 332 7.42 2.56 -6.39
N ARG A 333 8.67 2.51 -6.87
CA ARG A 333 9.70 1.53 -6.46
C ARG A 333 10.83 2.11 -5.61
N LEU A 334 10.81 3.39 -5.28
CA LEU A 334 11.92 4.01 -4.55
C LEU A 334 12.06 3.42 -3.13
N ALA A 335 10.94 3.09 -2.48
CA ALA A 335 10.92 2.45 -1.19
C ALA A 335 11.65 1.09 -1.22
N ASP A 336 11.45 0.29 -2.27
CA ASP A 336 12.10 -1.03 -2.41
C ASP A 336 13.62 -0.89 -2.60
N VAL A 337 14.07 0.09 -3.39
CA VAL A 337 15.50 0.34 -3.60
C VAL A 337 16.17 0.83 -2.32
N LEU A 338 15.51 1.73 -1.58
CA LEU A 338 16.00 2.17 -0.27
C LEU A 338 15.97 1.03 0.75
N ALA A 339 14.96 0.17 0.74
CA ALA A 339 14.90 -1.03 1.58
C ALA A 339 16.04 -2.00 1.28
N LEU A 340 16.36 -2.23 0.00
CA LEU A 340 17.50 -3.05 -0.41
C LEU A 340 18.83 -2.44 0.04
N SER A 341 19.03 -1.13 -0.20
CA SER A 341 20.24 -0.41 0.23
C SER A 341 20.40 -0.42 1.75
N ALA A 342 19.32 -0.21 2.49
CA ALA A 342 19.32 -0.23 3.95
C ALA A 342 19.62 -1.63 4.48
N SER A 343 19.02 -2.67 3.90
CA SER A 343 19.26 -4.08 4.28
C SER A 343 20.70 -4.52 4.00
N ALA A 344 21.28 -4.04 2.89
CA ALA A 344 22.69 -4.28 2.55
C ALA A 344 23.64 -3.55 3.51
N PHE A 345 23.27 -2.35 3.96
CA PHE A 345 24.02 -1.61 4.97
C PHE A 345 23.91 -2.27 6.34
N ARG A 346 22.69 -2.67 6.73
CA ARG A 346 22.42 -3.50 7.91
C ARG A 346 21.21 -4.41 7.77
N ARG A 347 21.42 -5.67 8.16
CA ARG A 347 20.40 -6.74 8.10
C ARG A 347 19.11 -6.50 8.89
N ASP A 348 19.16 -5.70 9.95
CA ASP A 348 18.03 -5.43 10.85
C ASP A 348 17.36 -4.08 10.56
N ALA A 349 17.72 -3.44 9.44
CA ALA A 349 17.08 -2.22 8.98
C ALA A 349 15.59 -2.45 8.69
N GLN A 350 14.75 -1.54 9.16
CA GLN A 350 13.31 -1.55 8.94
C GLN A 350 12.93 -0.38 8.05
N VAL A 351 12.13 -0.63 7.01
CA VAL A 351 11.74 0.41 6.06
C VAL A 351 10.22 0.46 5.93
N ALA A 352 9.69 1.68 5.93
CA ALA A 352 8.29 1.95 5.65
C ALA A 352 8.15 3.27 4.89
N SER A 353 7.08 3.38 4.11
CA SER A 353 6.72 4.62 3.42
C SER A 353 5.40 5.17 3.94
N ASN A 354 5.22 6.48 3.79
CA ASN A 354 3.95 7.17 3.98
C ASN A 354 3.90 8.38 3.03
N GLY A 355 3.03 8.35 2.03
CA GLY A 355 3.01 9.38 0.98
C GLY A 355 4.32 9.42 0.20
N SER A 356 4.93 10.61 0.08
CA SER A 356 6.25 10.81 -0.55
C SER A 356 7.43 10.39 0.33
N ARG A 357 7.19 10.21 1.64
CA ARG A 357 8.24 10.00 2.62
C ARG A 357 8.57 8.52 2.79
N ILE A 358 9.85 8.24 2.91
CA ILE A 358 10.38 6.91 3.15
C ILE A 358 11.24 6.95 4.40
N TYR A 359 10.93 6.11 5.37
CA TYR A 359 11.60 6.05 6.65
C TYR A 359 12.46 4.80 6.73
N VAL A 360 13.71 4.96 7.16
CA VAL A 360 14.63 3.88 7.45
C VAL A 360 14.98 3.94 8.93
N LEU A 361 14.56 2.91 9.67
CA LEU A 361 14.87 2.72 11.08
C LEU A 361 16.00 1.70 11.22
N LEU A 362 17.06 2.10 11.92
CA LEU A 362 18.24 1.30 12.21
C LEU A 362 18.35 1.09 13.75
N PRO A 363 17.91 -0.04 14.30
CA PRO A 363 18.07 -0.39 15.73
C PRO A 363 19.55 -0.35 16.21
N HIS A 364 19.90 -0.45 17.49
CA HIS A 364 21.30 -0.53 17.95
C HIS A 364 22.31 0.49 17.35
N THR A 365 21.88 1.69 16.98
CA THR A 365 22.74 2.70 16.36
C THR A 365 23.09 3.79 17.36
N ALA A 366 24.32 3.74 17.87
CA ALA A 366 24.79 4.72 18.85
C ALA A 366 25.42 5.98 18.22
N THR A 367 25.89 5.91 16.96
CA THR A 367 26.57 7.05 16.31
C THR A 367 26.00 7.37 14.94
N ALA A 368 25.90 8.66 14.62
CA ALA A 368 25.36 9.14 13.37
C ALA A 368 26.36 9.07 12.19
N ARG A 369 27.66 8.85 12.43
CA ARG A 369 28.70 9.00 11.40
C ARG A 369 28.53 8.02 10.24
N SER A 370 28.35 6.73 10.54
CA SER A 370 28.16 5.70 9.52
C SER A 370 26.83 5.87 8.79
N VAL A 371 25.78 6.24 9.52
CA VAL A 371 24.45 6.55 8.96
C VAL A 371 24.51 7.72 7.98
N ASN A 372 25.19 8.81 8.36
CA ASN A 372 25.39 9.98 7.51
C ASN A 372 26.16 9.64 6.23
N SER A 373 27.20 8.81 6.35
CA SER A 373 27.99 8.36 5.20
C SER A 373 27.17 7.48 4.26
N TRP A 374 26.40 6.55 4.81
CA TRP A 374 25.51 5.69 4.04
C TRP A 374 24.43 6.51 3.32
N ALA A 375 23.71 7.39 4.03
CA ALA A 375 22.67 8.22 3.43
C ALA A 375 23.21 9.08 2.28
N ARG A 376 24.39 9.69 2.44
CA ARG A 376 25.06 10.43 1.36
C ARG A 376 25.40 9.55 0.16
N GLY A 377 25.98 8.38 0.40
CA GLY A 377 26.33 7.43 -0.67
C GLY A 377 25.10 6.94 -1.43
N THR A 378 24.02 6.59 -0.71
CA THR A 378 22.76 6.12 -1.30
C THR A 378 22.10 7.20 -2.15
N ILE A 379 22.01 8.44 -1.66
CA ILE A 379 21.46 9.55 -2.44
C ILE A 379 22.29 9.83 -3.70
N ALA A 380 23.63 9.83 -3.59
CA ALA A 380 24.51 10.04 -4.73
C ALA A 380 24.34 8.94 -5.80
N ALA A 381 24.24 7.67 -5.39
CA ALA A 381 24.00 6.56 -6.31
C ALA A 381 22.63 6.67 -7.00
N LEU A 382 21.57 6.99 -6.26
CA LEU A 382 20.22 7.14 -6.82
C LEU A 382 20.12 8.32 -7.78
N ARG A 383 20.87 9.40 -7.53
CA ARG A 383 20.98 10.53 -8.44
C ARG A 383 21.66 10.13 -9.75
N THR A 384 22.78 9.41 -9.68
CA THR A 384 23.55 8.98 -10.85
C THR A 384 22.80 7.96 -11.70
N GLU A 385 22.23 6.93 -11.08
CA GLU A 385 21.64 5.78 -11.79
C GLU A 385 20.19 6.01 -12.21
N LEU A 386 19.41 6.75 -11.40
CA LEU A 386 17.96 6.91 -11.60
C LEU A 386 17.55 8.36 -11.86
N GLY A 387 18.45 9.33 -11.75
CA GLY A 387 18.14 10.76 -11.90
C GLY A 387 17.15 11.25 -10.85
N VAL A 388 17.18 10.70 -9.64
CA VAL A 388 16.28 11.09 -8.53
C VAL A 388 17.03 11.99 -7.56
N ASP A 389 16.49 13.19 -7.31
CA ASP A 389 17.00 14.08 -6.28
C ASP A 389 16.28 13.82 -4.95
N LEU A 390 17.04 13.32 -3.97
CA LEU A 390 16.55 13.02 -2.63
C LEU A 390 17.15 13.94 -1.59
N ARG A 391 16.38 14.18 -0.52
CA ARG A 391 16.85 14.76 0.73
C ARG A 391 16.69 13.75 1.87
N ALA A 392 17.56 13.83 2.87
CA ALA A 392 17.47 13.02 4.08
C ALA A 392 17.64 13.86 5.35
N ALA A 393 16.75 13.63 6.32
CA ALA A 393 16.86 14.12 7.68
C ALA A 393 17.14 12.95 8.64
N ILE A 394 18.12 13.12 9.53
CA ILE A 394 18.64 12.04 10.37
C ILE A 394 18.48 12.39 11.86
N ALA A 395 17.79 11.52 12.58
CA ALA A 395 17.70 11.51 14.04
C ALA A 395 18.55 10.36 14.58
N ALA A 396 19.68 10.69 15.22
CA ALA A 396 20.55 9.71 15.87
C ALA A 396 21.40 10.36 16.98
N PRO A 397 21.55 9.71 18.15
CA PRO A 397 20.83 8.51 18.59
C PRO A 397 19.37 8.83 18.99
N VAL A 398 18.48 7.85 18.79
CA VAL A 398 17.11 7.81 19.31
C VAL A 398 17.10 6.85 20.50
N ALA A 399 16.56 7.29 21.65
CA ALA A 399 16.57 6.52 22.89
C ALA A 399 15.48 5.43 22.89
N GLY A 400 15.77 4.28 22.30
CA GLY A 400 14.84 3.15 22.23
C GLY A 400 13.74 3.30 21.18
N LEU A 401 13.04 2.20 20.90
CA LEU A 401 11.98 2.18 19.89
C LEU A 401 10.76 3.03 20.27
N ALA A 402 10.50 3.25 21.56
CA ALA A 402 9.40 4.09 22.02
C ALA A 402 9.58 5.57 21.61
N ALA A 403 10.82 6.04 21.41
CA ALA A 403 11.11 7.41 20.98
C ALA A 403 11.07 7.59 19.46
N VAL A 404 10.88 6.52 18.68
CA VAL A 404 10.93 6.56 17.20
C VAL A 404 9.81 7.42 16.61
N ALA A 405 8.59 7.34 17.13
CA ALA A 405 7.47 8.16 16.66
C ALA A 405 7.71 9.68 16.89
N ALA A 406 8.29 10.04 18.04
CA ALA A 406 8.68 11.42 18.33
C ALA A 406 9.83 11.88 17.41
N ALA A 407 10.86 11.03 17.24
CA ALA A 407 11.97 11.29 16.33
C ALA A 407 11.50 11.45 14.87
N ARG A 408 10.49 10.68 14.43
CA ARG A 408 9.87 10.85 13.11
C ARG A 408 9.28 12.25 12.96
N THR A 409 8.56 12.72 13.97
CA THR A 409 7.96 14.06 13.92
C THR A 409 9.01 15.15 13.77
N GLU A 410 10.17 15.02 14.44
CA GLU A 410 11.30 15.94 14.26
C GLU A 410 11.95 15.83 12.87
N VAL A 411 12.12 14.61 12.36
CA VAL A 411 12.62 14.35 11.00
C VAL A 411 11.71 14.99 9.96
N ASP A 412 10.40 14.86 10.12
CA ASP A 412 9.39 15.43 9.25
C ASP A 412 9.45 16.96 9.23
N ARG A 413 9.59 17.61 10.40
CA ARG A 413 9.78 19.06 10.50
C ARG A 413 11.02 19.55 9.75
N VAL A 414 12.13 18.81 9.84
CA VAL A 414 13.35 19.14 9.08
C VAL A 414 13.08 19.05 7.58
N LEU A 415 12.41 18.00 7.10
CA LEU A 415 12.11 17.83 5.68
C LEU A 415 11.14 18.91 5.17
N ASP A 416 10.08 19.23 5.93
CA ASP A 416 9.14 20.32 5.62
C ASP A 416 9.81 21.70 5.57
N SER A 417 10.80 21.93 6.43
CA SER A 417 11.60 23.16 6.40
C SER A 417 12.64 23.15 5.27
N ALA A 418 13.14 21.98 4.86
CA ALA A 418 14.18 21.85 3.84
C ALA A 418 13.68 22.27 2.44
N GLU A 419 12.40 22.05 2.16
CA GLU A 419 11.75 22.52 0.94
C GLU A 419 11.78 24.04 0.83
N ARG A 420 11.55 24.74 1.95
CA ARG A 420 11.52 26.21 2.03
C ARG A 420 12.90 26.85 2.19
N HIS A 421 13.87 26.11 2.74
CA HIS A 421 15.23 26.59 3.01
C HIS A 421 16.31 25.69 2.38
N PRO A 422 16.32 25.52 1.05
CA PRO A 422 17.17 24.54 0.38
C PRO A 422 18.67 24.83 0.48
N ILE A 423 19.07 26.08 0.78
CA ILE A 423 20.46 26.50 0.95
C ILE A 423 20.95 26.21 2.38
N SER A 424 20.11 26.47 3.38
CA SER A 424 20.46 26.31 4.80
C SER A 424 20.34 24.87 5.27
N ILE A 425 19.45 24.09 4.67
CA ILE A 425 19.28 22.67 4.97
C ILE A 425 19.83 21.86 3.79
N GLY A 426 20.99 21.25 4.02
CA GLY A 426 21.69 20.45 3.02
C GLY A 426 20.94 19.18 2.65
N GLN A 427 21.45 18.50 1.62
CA GLN A 427 20.83 17.29 1.08
C GLN A 427 20.75 16.15 2.11
N VAL A 428 21.73 16.03 3.01
CA VAL A 428 21.71 15.12 4.16
C VAL A 428 22.00 15.95 5.40
N THR A 429 21.04 16.02 6.31
CA THR A 429 21.10 16.91 7.48
C THR A 429 20.66 16.17 8.74
N SER A 430 21.39 16.37 9.84
CA SER A 430 20.98 15.88 11.15
C SER A 430 20.04 16.86 11.87
N LEU A 431 19.25 16.38 12.83
CA LEU A 431 18.38 17.25 13.63
C LEU A 431 19.16 18.38 14.33
N ALA A 432 20.40 18.12 14.74
CA ALA A 432 21.24 19.11 15.41
C ALA A 432 21.69 20.23 14.45
N GLU A 433 22.06 19.89 13.22
CA GLU A 433 22.46 20.85 12.18
C GLU A 433 21.28 21.72 11.73
N ALA A 434 20.08 21.14 11.60
CA ALA A 434 18.89 21.85 11.15
C ALA A 434 18.20 22.68 12.26
N ARG A 435 18.54 22.48 13.54
CA ARG A 435 17.78 22.99 14.69
C ARG A 435 17.48 24.49 14.59
N THR A 436 18.48 25.32 14.32
CA THR A 436 18.30 26.77 14.26
C THR A 436 17.37 27.17 13.12
N THR A 437 17.58 26.60 11.93
CA THR A 437 16.78 26.90 10.73
C THR A 437 15.34 26.46 10.91
N VAL A 438 15.10 25.24 11.42
CA VAL A 438 13.74 24.70 11.61
C VAL A 438 12.98 25.48 12.68
N LEU A 439 13.59 25.76 13.84
CA LEU A 439 12.92 26.53 14.89
C LEU A 439 12.58 27.95 14.42
N LEU A 440 13.51 28.62 13.73
CA LEU A 440 13.25 29.93 13.18
C LEU A 440 12.15 29.89 12.12
N ASP A 441 12.16 28.88 11.26
CA ASP A 441 11.12 28.67 10.25
C ASP A 441 9.74 28.45 10.89
N GLU A 442 9.63 27.64 11.94
CA GLU A 442 8.38 27.44 12.67
C GLU A 442 7.88 28.75 13.30
N ILE A 443 8.76 29.49 13.97
CA ILE A 443 8.44 30.81 14.55
C ILE A 443 7.93 31.76 13.46
N VAL A 444 8.65 31.88 12.34
CA VAL A 444 8.24 32.75 11.22
C VAL A 444 6.92 32.27 10.61
N THR A 445 6.65 30.96 10.58
CA THR A 445 5.37 30.40 10.11
C THR A 445 4.21 30.80 11.00
N LEU A 446 4.39 30.65 12.32
CA LEU A 446 3.36 31.03 13.30
C LEU A 446 3.09 32.53 13.26
N VAL A 447 4.13 33.37 13.15
CA VAL A 447 3.99 34.83 13.01
C VAL A 447 3.30 35.19 11.70
N GLY A 448 3.65 34.54 10.58
CA GLY A 448 3.05 34.81 9.27
C GLY A 448 1.59 34.38 9.15
N ALA A 449 1.15 33.38 9.92
CA ALA A 449 -0.23 32.93 9.94
C ALA A 449 -1.19 33.94 10.62
N ASP A 450 -0.69 34.81 11.50
CA ASP A 450 -1.46 35.88 12.13
C ASP A 450 -0.91 37.24 11.71
N THR A 451 -1.56 37.87 10.72
CA THR A 451 -1.13 39.16 10.16
C THR A 451 -1.05 40.29 11.20
N ARG A 452 -1.69 40.15 12.36
CA ARG A 452 -1.58 41.11 13.48
C ARG A 452 -0.23 41.09 14.16
N LEU A 453 0.53 39.99 14.02
CA LEU A 453 1.88 39.83 14.56
C LEU A 453 2.97 40.40 13.63
N VAL A 454 2.59 40.84 12.42
CA VAL A 454 3.51 41.49 11.48
C VAL A 454 3.35 43.01 11.60
N ASP A 455 4.42 43.70 12.00
CA ASP A 455 4.40 45.15 12.17
C ASP A 455 4.07 45.86 10.84
N PRO A 456 3.01 46.69 10.78
CA PRO A 456 2.61 47.40 9.57
C PRO A 456 3.74 48.24 8.96
N ARG A 457 4.65 48.79 9.78
CA ARG A 457 5.78 49.60 9.33
C ARG A 457 6.69 48.83 8.37
N VAL A 458 6.92 47.55 8.64
CA VAL A 458 7.79 46.69 7.82
C VAL A 458 7.08 46.32 6.52
N ARG A 459 5.79 46.01 6.60
CA ARG A 459 4.96 45.71 5.43
C ARG A 459 4.90 46.90 4.49
N ASP A 460 4.59 48.07 5.03
CA ASP A 460 4.45 49.31 4.26
C ASP A 460 5.80 49.74 3.66
N LEU A 461 6.91 49.57 4.40
CA LEU A 461 8.27 49.80 3.86
C LEU A 461 8.56 48.88 2.67
N ARG A 462 8.23 47.58 2.77
CA ARG A 462 8.44 46.63 1.68
C ARG A 462 7.64 46.99 0.43
N THR A 463 6.40 47.45 0.59
CA THR A 463 5.54 47.85 -0.53
C THR A 463 5.95 49.18 -1.15
N GLN A 464 6.32 50.18 -0.35
CA GLN A 464 6.56 51.55 -0.81
C GLN A 464 8.02 51.80 -1.24
N ASP A 465 8.99 51.19 -0.55
CA ASP A 465 10.42 51.35 -0.86
C ASP A 465 11.17 50.01 -0.69
N PRO A 466 11.07 49.10 -1.68
CA PRO A 466 11.68 47.78 -1.63
C PRO A 466 13.20 47.81 -1.40
N VAL A 467 13.88 48.85 -1.91
CA VAL A 467 15.34 49.02 -1.77
C VAL A 467 15.72 49.36 -0.32
N LEU A 468 14.91 50.17 0.36
CA LEU A 468 15.10 50.42 1.80
C LEU A 468 14.75 49.19 2.63
N ALA A 469 13.72 48.42 2.27
CA ALA A 469 13.42 47.15 2.95
C ALA A 469 14.57 46.13 2.82
N GLU A 470 15.18 46.01 1.62
CA GLU A 470 16.37 45.17 1.41
C GLU A 470 17.58 45.68 2.21
N THR A 471 17.77 47.00 2.27
CA THR A 471 18.85 47.59 3.06
C THR A 471 18.65 47.35 4.56
N LEU A 472 17.41 47.45 5.05
CA LEU A 472 17.07 47.14 6.44
C LEU A 472 17.37 45.68 6.76
N ARG A 473 16.99 44.74 5.88
CA ARG A 473 17.31 43.32 6.07
C ARG A 473 18.82 43.10 6.18
N ALA A 474 19.60 43.55 5.19
CA ALA A 474 21.04 43.35 5.18
C ALA A 474 21.75 43.97 6.39
N TYR A 475 21.26 45.13 6.85
CA TYR A 475 21.71 45.77 8.08
C TYR A 475 21.42 44.94 9.33
N LEU A 476 20.22 44.37 9.45
CA LEU A 476 19.81 43.54 10.59
C LEU A 476 20.54 42.18 10.59
N ASP A 477 20.68 41.53 9.44
CA ASP A 477 21.43 40.27 9.29
C ASP A 477 22.93 40.44 9.58
N SER A 478 23.44 41.66 9.42
CA SER A 478 24.82 42.06 9.77
C SER A 478 24.96 42.55 11.22
N PHE A 479 23.96 42.32 12.08
CA PHE A 479 23.92 42.79 13.47
C PHE A 479 24.13 44.30 13.66
N GLY A 480 23.92 45.10 12.60
CA GLY A 480 24.11 46.55 12.58
C GLY A 480 25.44 47.05 12.07
N ASP A 481 26.29 46.17 11.57
CA ASP A 481 27.53 46.57 10.94
C ASP A 481 27.25 47.16 9.55
N PHE A 482 27.55 48.45 9.39
CA PHE A 482 27.37 49.16 8.12
C PHE A 482 28.32 48.66 7.02
N GLY A 483 29.53 48.21 7.36
CA GLY A 483 30.52 47.69 6.42
C GLY A 483 30.11 46.33 5.90
N ALA A 484 29.73 45.41 6.78
CA ALA A 484 29.27 44.07 6.39
C ALA A 484 27.96 44.14 5.56
N ALA A 485 27.01 45.01 5.96
CA ALA A 485 25.80 45.23 5.18
C ALA A 485 26.10 45.84 3.80
N ALA A 486 27.06 46.77 3.71
CA ALA A 486 27.48 47.37 2.45
C ALA A 486 28.15 46.36 1.51
N GLN A 487 28.96 45.45 2.06
CA GLN A 487 29.56 44.35 1.31
C GLN A 487 28.48 43.40 0.76
N SER A 488 27.50 43.01 1.58
CA SER A 488 26.39 42.16 1.16
C SER A 488 25.52 42.81 0.07
N LEU A 489 25.34 44.13 0.12
CA LEU A 489 24.56 44.90 -0.86
C LEU A 489 25.37 45.40 -2.05
N GLN A 490 26.69 45.18 -2.07
CA GLN A 490 27.62 45.69 -3.08
C GLN A 490 27.55 47.22 -3.28
N VAL A 491 27.46 47.98 -2.18
CA VAL A 491 27.43 49.46 -2.19
C VAL A 491 28.48 50.04 -1.25
N HIS A 492 28.66 51.36 -1.27
CA HIS A 492 29.55 52.03 -0.32
C HIS A 492 28.92 52.11 1.10
N PRO A 493 29.68 51.93 2.20
CA PRO A 493 29.15 52.01 3.59
C PRO A 493 28.38 53.30 3.92
N ASN A 494 28.78 54.44 3.36
CA ASN A 494 28.05 55.71 3.51
C ASN A 494 26.62 55.64 2.96
N THR A 495 26.40 54.89 1.87
CA THR A 495 25.07 54.69 1.29
C THR A 495 24.18 53.90 2.24
N VAL A 496 24.69 52.84 2.86
CA VAL A 496 23.95 52.08 3.88
C VAL A 496 23.64 52.97 5.08
N ARG A 497 24.61 53.73 5.59
CA ARG A 497 24.39 54.66 6.72
C ARG A 497 23.31 55.70 6.40
N TYR A 498 23.32 56.25 5.19
CA TYR A 498 22.30 57.18 4.74
C TYR A 498 20.91 56.53 4.67
N ARG A 499 20.82 55.34 4.06
CA ARG A 499 19.57 54.58 3.93
C ARG A 499 19.00 54.16 5.29
N VAL A 500 19.83 53.69 6.22
CA VAL A 500 19.43 53.34 7.59
C VAL A 500 18.87 54.56 8.33
N ARG A 501 19.54 55.71 8.27
CA ARG A 501 19.01 56.97 8.84
C ARG A 501 17.67 57.38 8.22
N ARG A 502 17.49 57.13 6.92
CA ARG A 502 16.22 57.40 6.23
C ARG A 502 15.13 56.44 6.69
N ILE A 503 15.44 55.15 6.89
CA ILE A 503 14.51 54.16 7.45
C ILE A 503 14.06 54.57 8.85
N GLU A 504 14.99 54.92 9.76
CA GLU A 504 14.64 55.36 11.12
C GLU A 504 13.71 56.57 11.13
N LYS A 505 13.93 57.53 10.21
CA LYS A 505 13.05 58.70 10.03
C LYS A 505 11.68 58.31 9.49
N LEU A 506 11.62 57.47 8.44
CA LEU A 506 10.35 57.05 7.83
C LEU A 506 9.49 56.24 8.80
N LEU A 507 10.12 55.34 9.57
CA LEU A 507 9.42 54.46 10.50
C LEU A 507 9.24 55.07 11.90
N SER A 508 9.74 56.30 12.10
CA SER A 508 9.72 57.02 13.39
C SER A 508 10.17 56.14 14.56
N THR A 509 11.25 55.38 14.36
CA THR A 509 11.77 54.40 15.34
C THR A 509 13.28 54.37 15.32
N SER A 510 13.90 53.96 16.42
CA SER A 510 15.35 53.73 16.46
C SER A 510 15.67 52.26 16.21
N LEU A 511 16.65 52.00 15.34
CA LEU A 511 17.21 50.66 15.12
C LEU A 511 18.34 50.35 16.11
N ALA A 512 18.60 51.22 17.09
CA ALA A 512 19.44 50.90 18.25
C ALA A 512 18.69 50.06 19.30
N ASP A 513 17.36 50.07 19.27
CA ASP A 513 16.51 49.27 20.16
C ASP A 513 16.53 47.78 19.74
N PRO A 514 17.00 46.86 20.60
CA PRO A 514 17.09 45.44 20.26
C PRO A 514 15.72 44.78 19.98
N ASP A 515 14.65 45.24 20.64
CA ASP A 515 13.31 44.67 20.48
C ASP A 515 12.73 45.05 19.12
N VAL A 516 12.94 46.31 18.71
CA VAL A 516 12.57 46.80 17.36
C VAL A 516 13.31 46.01 16.28
N ARG A 517 14.61 45.75 16.49
CA ARG A 517 15.42 44.97 15.53
C ARG A 517 14.90 43.56 15.39
N LEU A 518 14.58 42.89 16.49
CA LEU A 518 14.05 41.53 16.48
C LEU A 518 12.69 41.48 15.77
N LEU A 519 11.77 42.39 16.14
CA LEU A 519 10.45 42.49 15.53
C LEU A 519 10.55 42.70 14.01
N PHE A 520 11.39 43.64 13.57
CA PHE A 520 11.59 43.91 12.15
C PHE A 520 12.28 42.75 11.42
N SER A 521 13.22 42.06 12.08
CA SER A 521 13.91 40.90 11.53
C SER A 521 12.95 39.74 11.27
N LEU A 522 11.99 39.51 12.17
CA LEU A 522 10.94 38.50 12.00
C LEU A 522 9.93 38.93 10.91
N GLY A 523 9.46 40.18 10.96
CA GLY A 523 8.52 40.72 9.97
C GLY A 523 9.07 40.66 8.54
N LEU A 524 10.35 41.02 8.33
CA LEU A 524 10.98 40.93 7.01
C LEU A 524 11.08 39.50 6.49
N ARG A 525 11.36 38.52 7.37
CA ARG A 525 11.42 37.08 7.02
C ARG A 525 10.05 36.51 6.65
N VAL A 526 8.99 36.96 7.33
CA VAL A 526 7.61 36.58 6.97
C VAL A 526 7.28 37.06 5.56
N LEU A 527 7.61 38.31 5.24
CA LEU A 527 7.27 38.95 3.96
C LEU A 527 8.12 38.49 2.77
N GLU A 528 9.17 37.69 3.00
CA GLU A 528 10.01 37.11 1.95
C GLU A 528 9.58 35.70 1.54
N ARG A 529 8.61 35.12 2.25
CA ARG A 529 8.03 33.86 1.83
C ARG A 529 7.17 34.08 0.57
N PRO A 530 7.33 33.21 -0.45
CA PRO A 530 6.55 33.28 -1.68
C PRO A 530 5.05 33.07 -1.42
#